data_AF-A0A3D5XQL6-F1
#
_entry.id   AF-A0A3D5XQL6-F1
#
_cell.length_a   1.000
_cell.length_b   1.000
_cell.length_c   1.000
_cell.angle_alpha   90.00
_cell.angle_beta   90.00
_cell.angle_gamma   90.00
#
_symmetry.space_group_name_H-M   'P 1'
#
loop_
_entity.id
_entity.type
_entity.pdbx_description
1 polymer ?
#
loop_
_entity_poly.entity_id
_entity_poly.type
_entity_poly.pdbx_seq_one_letter_code
_entity_poly.pdbx_strand_id
1 'polypeptide(L)'
;MNKDLIARIDDLIYQNIKYNKNVSTNFLNQEELAIVKRHLSNKCLYKIDGGYTDAEYCKVIFLKDKEDDFSDVVCLIADYDKRFINISHRDILGALMALSINRNSVGDFWATDDKIVLYTTELFSKFI
;
A
#
# COMPACT_ATOMS: atom_id res chain seq x y z
N MET A 1 -7.39 20.25 7.29
CA MET A 1 -6.54 19.82 6.16
C MET A 1 -5.28 19.19 6.74
N ASN A 2 -5.01 17.90 6.47
CA ASN A 2 -3.86 17.18 7.02
C ASN A 2 -2.56 17.70 6.37
N LYS A 3 -1.98 18.76 6.96
CA LYS A 3 -0.81 19.47 6.42
C LYS A 3 0.40 18.55 6.26
N ASP A 4 0.57 17.59 7.15
CA ASP A 4 1.71 16.68 7.16
C ASP A 4 1.65 15.68 6.01
N LEU A 5 0.46 15.16 5.70
CA LEU A 5 0.25 14.29 4.54
C LEU A 5 0.59 15.04 3.24
N ILE A 6 0.08 16.26 3.07
CA ILE A 6 0.33 17.05 1.86
C ILE A 6 1.81 17.41 1.72
N ALA A 7 2.48 17.80 2.81
CA ALA A 7 3.91 18.08 2.79
C ALA A 7 4.74 16.86 2.34
N ARG A 8 4.38 15.65 2.79
CA ARG A 8 5.02 14.40 2.34
C ARG A 8 4.78 14.13 0.86
N ILE A 9 3.56 14.40 0.37
CA ILE A 9 3.25 14.26 -1.07
C ILE A 9 4.10 15.22 -1.90
N ASP A 10 4.21 16.48 -1.49
CA ASP A 10 5.03 17.46 -2.20
C ASP A 10 6.52 17.08 -2.22
N ASP A 11 7.04 16.52 -1.13
CA ASP A 11 8.40 15.98 -1.09
C ASP A 11 8.58 14.79 -2.04
N LEU A 12 7.63 13.86 -2.10
CA LEU A 12 7.67 12.74 -3.05
C LEU A 12 7.64 13.23 -4.50
N ILE A 13 6.79 14.20 -4.83
CA ILE A 13 6.77 14.82 -6.17
C ILE A 13 8.13 15.45 -6.49
N TYR A 14 8.71 16.19 -5.54
CA TYR A 14 10.04 16.77 -5.71
C TYR A 14 11.10 15.69 -5.96
N GLN A 15 11.09 14.59 -5.20
CA GLN A 15 12.03 13.49 -5.38
C GLN A 15 11.86 12.78 -6.74
N ASN A 16 10.62 12.55 -7.18
CA ASN A 16 10.31 11.97 -8.49
C ASN A 16 10.93 12.82 -9.61
N ILE A 17 10.66 14.13 -9.60
CA ILE A 17 11.13 15.07 -10.62
C ILE A 17 12.67 15.22 -10.57
N LYS A 18 13.24 15.42 -9.37
CA LYS A 18 14.66 15.69 -9.21
C LYS A 18 15.55 14.51 -9.58
N TYR A 19 15.13 13.29 -9.19
CA TYR A 19 15.94 12.09 -9.36
C TYR A 19 15.49 11.21 -10.52
N ASN A 20 14.44 11.61 -11.25
CA ASN A 20 13.83 10.85 -12.33
C ASN A 20 13.60 9.37 -11.95
N LYS A 21 13.00 9.14 -10.78
CA LYS A 21 12.80 7.82 -10.20
C LYS A 21 11.35 7.60 -9.77
N ASN A 22 10.92 6.34 -9.83
CA ASN A 22 9.63 5.96 -9.25
C ASN A 22 9.73 6.09 -7.73
N VAL A 23 8.77 6.78 -7.14
CA VAL A 23 8.61 6.92 -5.70
C VAL A 23 7.14 6.73 -5.37
N SER A 24 6.86 6.27 -4.16
CA SER A 24 5.50 5.96 -3.76
C SER A 24 5.23 6.43 -2.34
N THR A 25 3.95 6.66 -2.05
CA THR A 25 3.49 6.78 -0.67
C THR A 25 3.60 5.44 0.05
N ASN A 26 3.42 5.47 1.37
CA ASN A 26 2.95 4.29 2.09
C ASN A 26 1.52 3.92 1.63
N PHE A 27 0.96 2.80 2.11
CA PHE A 27 -0.45 2.51 1.89
C PHE A 27 -1.30 3.57 2.59
N LEU A 28 -2.21 4.16 1.82
CA LEU A 28 -3.15 5.19 2.23
C LEU A 28 -4.54 4.59 2.30
N ASN A 29 -5.30 4.94 3.33
CA ASN A 29 -6.72 4.60 3.36
C ASN A 29 -7.52 5.46 2.36
N GLN A 30 -8.81 5.17 2.20
CA GLN A 30 -9.68 5.88 1.26
C GLN A 30 -9.79 7.40 1.54
N GLU A 31 -9.79 7.83 2.81
CA GLU A 31 -9.88 9.24 3.18
C GLU A 31 -8.59 10.00 2.82
N GLU A 32 -7.44 9.43 3.15
CA GLU A 32 -6.11 9.96 2.81
C GLU A 32 -5.93 10.02 1.29
N LEU A 33 -6.31 8.95 0.59
CA LEU A 33 -6.27 8.88 -0.87
C LEU A 33 -7.16 9.96 -1.52
N ALA A 34 -8.34 10.22 -0.97
CA ALA A 34 -9.22 11.28 -1.46
C ALA A 34 -8.59 12.68 -1.29
N ILE A 35 -7.90 12.92 -0.16
CA ILE A 35 -7.15 14.16 0.09
C ILE A 35 -6.01 14.29 -0.92
N VAL A 36 -5.23 13.23 -1.14
CA VAL A 36 -4.10 13.20 -2.06
C VAL A 36 -4.55 13.43 -3.50
N LYS A 37 -5.59 12.72 -3.97
CA LYS A 37 -6.15 12.89 -5.33
C LYS A 37 -6.54 14.35 -5.61
N ARG A 38 -7.20 15.00 -4.66
CA ARG A 38 -7.58 16.43 -4.77
C ARG A 38 -6.35 17.34 -4.88
N HIS A 39 -5.28 17.03 -4.14
CA HIS A 39 -4.05 17.82 -4.16
C HIS A 39 -3.19 17.61 -5.43
N LEU A 40 -3.15 16.40 -5.96
CA LEU A 40 -2.33 16.05 -7.12
C LEU A 40 -2.81 16.74 -8.40
N SER A 41 -4.12 16.73 -8.68
CA SER A 41 -4.68 17.29 -9.92
C SER A 41 -3.85 16.86 -11.15
N ASN A 42 -3.27 17.81 -11.91
CA ASN A 42 -2.42 17.56 -13.09
C ASN A 42 -0.92 17.85 -12.84
N LYS A 43 -0.45 17.82 -11.58
CA LYS A 43 0.93 18.21 -11.23
C LYS A 43 2.01 17.21 -11.69
N CYS A 44 1.66 15.94 -11.84
CA CYS A 44 2.60 14.85 -12.11
C CYS A 44 1.89 13.63 -12.70
N LEU A 45 2.67 12.70 -13.27
CA LEU A 45 2.19 11.38 -13.66
C LEU A 45 2.19 10.48 -12.43
N TYR A 46 1.06 9.82 -12.18
CA TYR A 46 0.94 8.88 -11.09
C TYR A 46 -0.06 7.76 -11.43
N LYS A 47 0.11 6.63 -10.77
CA LYS A 47 -0.91 5.57 -10.70
C LYS A 47 -1.28 5.29 -9.26
N ILE A 48 -2.40 4.59 -9.07
CA ILE A 48 -2.87 4.13 -7.78
C ILE A 48 -2.90 2.62 -7.82
N ASP A 49 -2.29 2.00 -6.81
CA ASP A 49 -2.15 0.56 -6.76
C ASP A 49 -2.33 0.02 -5.34
N GLY A 50 -3.29 -0.88 -5.17
CA GLY A 50 -3.48 -1.66 -3.94
C GLY A 50 -3.21 -3.16 -4.15
N GLY A 51 -2.77 -3.56 -5.36
CA GLY A 51 -2.50 -4.94 -5.75
C GLY A 51 -3.69 -5.68 -6.37
N TYR A 52 -4.90 -5.13 -6.25
CA TYR A 52 -6.10 -5.65 -6.90
C TYR A 52 -7.14 -4.54 -7.11
N THR A 53 -8.17 -4.83 -7.91
CA THR A 53 -9.29 -3.91 -8.17
C THR A 53 -10.09 -3.65 -6.90
N ASP A 54 -10.47 -2.39 -6.66
CA ASP A 54 -11.27 -1.96 -5.50
C ASP A 54 -10.61 -2.12 -4.12
N ALA A 55 -9.28 -2.21 -4.07
CA ALA A 55 -8.52 -2.16 -2.81
C ALA A 55 -8.86 -0.90 -1.98
N GLU A 56 -9.08 -1.09 -0.68
CA GLU A 56 -9.38 -0.04 0.30
C GLU A 56 -8.12 0.73 0.70
N TYR A 57 -6.98 0.03 0.77
CA TYR A 57 -5.68 0.61 1.04
C TYR A 57 -4.80 0.56 -0.21
N CYS A 58 -4.43 1.75 -0.71
CA CYS A 58 -3.67 1.88 -1.95
C CYS A 58 -2.45 2.78 -1.76
N LYS A 59 -1.43 2.55 -2.59
CA LYS A 59 -0.29 3.45 -2.76
C LYS A 59 -0.56 4.39 -3.93
N VAL A 60 -0.10 5.63 -3.82
CA VAL A 60 0.10 6.50 -4.99
C VAL A 60 1.55 6.34 -5.42
N ILE A 61 1.75 5.93 -6.67
CA ILE A 61 3.06 5.70 -7.27
C ILE A 61 3.29 6.79 -8.32
N PHE A 62 4.29 7.63 -8.09
CA PHE A 62 4.71 8.68 -9.00
C PHE A 62 5.63 8.08 -10.06
N LEU A 63 5.23 8.23 -11.32
CA LEU A 63 5.84 7.58 -12.48
C LEU A 63 6.86 8.50 -13.16
N LYS A 64 7.84 7.93 -13.86
CA LYS A 64 8.80 8.72 -14.65
C LYS A 64 8.18 9.27 -15.94
N ASP A 65 7.38 8.43 -16.61
CA ASP A 65 6.72 8.75 -17.86
C ASP A 65 5.37 8.01 -17.98
N LYS A 66 4.71 8.14 -19.12
CA LYS A 66 3.35 7.62 -19.34
C LYS A 66 3.30 6.12 -19.62
N GLU A 67 4.40 5.53 -20.06
CA GLU A 67 4.48 4.11 -20.42
C GLU A 67 5.01 3.27 -19.24
N ASP A 68 5.49 3.91 -18.18
CA ASP A 68 5.93 3.27 -16.94
C ASP A 68 4.76 2.61 -16.19
N ASP A 69 4.79 1.28 -16.06
CA ASP A 69 3.79 0.48 -15.34
C ASP A 69 4.22 0.05 -13.93
N PHE A 70 5.35 0.57 -13.44
CA PHE A 70 6.02 0.09 -12.23
C PHE A 70 5.09 -0.03 -11.02
N SER A 71 5.03 -1.20 -10.39
CA SER A 71 4.46 -1.41 -9.05
C SER A 71 5.45 -2.14 -8.17
N ASP A 72 5.51 -1.77 -6.90
CA ASP A 72 6.16 -2.56 -5.86
C ASP A 72 5.14 -3.27 -4.94
N VAL A 73 3.85 -3.27 -5.29
CA VAL A 73 2.80 -3.94 -4.51
C VAL A 73 2.75 -5.43 -4.88
N VAL A 74 2.83 -6.29 -3.88
CA VAL A 74 2.79 -7.76 -4.03
C VAL A 74 1.72 -8.38 -3.15
N CYS A 75 1.23 -9.54 -3.57
CA CYS A 75 0.26 -10.35 -2.85
C CYS A 75 0.95 -11.56 -2.22
N LEU A 76 0.84 -11.70 -0.91
CA LEU A 76 1.26 -12.87 -0.15
C LEU A 76 0.06 -13.74 0.17
N ILE A 77 0.23 -15.03 -0.06
CA ILE A 77 -0.79 -16.06 0.22
C ILE A 77 -0.14 -17.10 1.12
N ALA A 78 -0.75 -17.35 2.27
CA ALA A 78 -0.36 -18.41 3.18
C ALA A 78 -1.53 -19.38 3.36
N ASP A 79 -1.28 -20.66 3.12
CA ASP A 79 -2.26 -21.72 3.38
C ASP A 79 -2.31 -22.04 4.88
N TYR A 80 -3.51 -22.28 5.41
CA TYR A 80 -3.70 -22.79 6.76
C TYR A 80 -4.86 -23.78 6.82
N ASP A 81 -4.85 -24.66 7.83
CA ASP A 81 -5.89 -25.66 7.98
C ASP A 81 -6.90 -25.24 9.04
N LYS A 82 -8.10 -24.84 8.58
CA LYS A 82 -9.20 -24.41 9.45
C LYS A 82 -9.69 -25.45 10.46
N ARG A 83 -9.36 -26.73 10.26
CA ARG A 83 -9.70 -27.79 11.22
C ARG A 83 -8.94 -27.62 12.54
N PHE A 84 -7.78 -26.97 12.48
CA PHE A 84 -6.91 -26.77 13.65
C PHE A 84 -7.00 -25.36 14.22
N ILE A 85 -7.22 -24.35 13.38
CA ILE A 85 -7.26 -22.95 13.81
C ILE A 85 -8.20 -22.12 12.95
N ASN A 86 -9.01 -21.27 13.57
CA ASN A 86 -9.81 -20.29 12.84
C ASN A 86 -9.11 -18.93 12.93
N ILE A 87 -8.63 -18.42 11.79
CA ILE A 87 -7.90 -17.15 11.73
C ILE A 87 -8.88 -16.05 11.34
N SER A 88 -9.03 -15.06 12.21
CA SER A 88 -9.83 -13.87 11.94
C SER A 88 -8.96 -12.72 11.44
N HIS A 89 -9.60 -11.68 10.90
CA HIS A 89 -8.93 -10.42 10.57
C HIS A 89 -8.18 -9.81 11.78
N ARG A 90 -8.69 -9.99 13.02
CA ARG A 90 -8.04 -9.49 14.23
C ARG A 90 -6.73 -10.24 14.52
N ASP A 91 -6.66 -11.53 14.21
CA ASP A 91 -5.47 -12.34 14.44
C ASP A 91 -4.35 -11.94 13.48
N ILE A 92 -4.68 -11.70 12.21
CA ILE A 92 -3.72 -11.16 11.22
C ILE A 92 -3.18 -9.81 11.68
N LEU A 93 -4.08 -8.90 12.08
CA LEU A 93 -3.66 -7.58 12.58
C LEU A 93 -2.78 -7.71 13.83
N GLY A 94 -3.13 -8.61 14.76
CA GLY A 94 -2.34 -8.88 15.97
C GLY A 94 -0.93 -9.38 15.65
N ALA A 95 -0.79 -10.28 14.68
CA ALA A 95 0.50 -10.79 14.21
C ALA A 95 1.36 -9.68 13.58
N LEU A 96 0.77 -8.86 12.71
CA LEU A 96 1.45 -7.71 12.09
C LEU A 96 1.92 -6.69 13.16
N MET A 97 1.09 -6.43 14.17
CA MET A 97 1.45 -5.53 15.28
C MET A 97 2.58 -6.11 16.14
N ALA A 98 2.59 -7.43 16.39
CA ALA A 98 3.67 -8.10 17.12
C ALA A 98 5.02 -7.98 16.40
N LEU A 99 5.01 -7.93 15.07
CA LEU A 99 6.20 -7.67 14.24
C LEU A 99 6.59 -6.18 14.17
N SER A 100 5.91 -5.31 14.92
CA SER A 100 6.07 -3.84 14.85
C SER A 100 5.86 -3.26 13.45
N ILE A 101 5.09 -3.95 12.60
CA ILE A 101 4.74 -3.47 11.27
C ILE A 101 3.64 -2.43 11.40
N ASN A 102 3.89 -1.21 10.94
CA ASN A 102 2.88 -0.14 10.95
C ASN A 102 1.73 -0.49 9.99
N ARG A 103 0.50 -0.12 10.33
CA ARG A 103 -0.69 -0.32 9.48
C ARG A 103 -0.52 0.27 8.07
N ASN A 104 0.24 1.35 7.91
CA ASN A 104 0.46 2.00 6.62
C ASN A 104 1.57 1.30 5.79
N SER A 105 2.25 0.29 6.35
CA SER A 105 3.23 -0.53 5.63
C SER A 105 2.60 -1.69 4.85
N VAL A 106 1.31 -1.96 5.08
CA VAL A 106 0.56 -3.05 4.45
C VAL A 106 -0.72 -2.51 3.81
N GLY A 107 -1.11 -3.15 2.71
CA GLY A 107 -2.40 -2.94 2.05
C GLY A 107 -3.49 -3.73 2.75
N ASP A 108 -4.45 -4.18 1.96
CA ASP A 108 -5.55 -5.00 2.49
C ASP A 108 -5.08 -6.40 2.83
N PHE A 109 -5.79 -7.01 3.77
CA PHE A 109 -5.58 -8.39 4.15
C PHE A 109 -6.87 -9.00 4.65
N TRP A 110 -7.01 -10.31 4.47
CA TRP A 110 -8.16 -11.05 4.95
C TRP A 110 -7.81 -12.53 5.11
N ALA A 111 -8.60 -13.21 5.92
CA ALA A 111 -8.62 -14.66 5.98
C ALA A 111 -9.84 -15.16 5.19
N THR A 112 -9.62 -16.25 4.47
CA THR A 112 -10.64 -17.13 3.89
C THR A 112 -10.56 -18.48 4.58
N ASP A 113 -11.41 -19.43 4.23
CA ASP A 113 -11.46 -20.75 4.89
C ASP A 113 -10.13 -21.53 4.93
N ASP A 114 -9.23 -21.34 3.97
CA ASP A 114 -7.98 -22.09 3.86
C ASP A 114 -6.76 -21.21 3.61
N LYS A 115 -6.95 -19.90 3.45
CA LYS A 115 -5.88 -18.97 3.07
C LYS A 115 -5.94 -17.65 3.80
N ILE A 116 -4.77 -17.12 4.10
CA ILE A 116 -4.55 -15.73 4.45
C ILE A 116 -4.04 -15.01 3.20
N VAL A 117 -4.65 -13.88 2.87
CA VAL A 117 -4.19 -12.98 1.80
C VAL A 117 -3.71 -11.68 2.43
N LEU A 118 -2.55 -11.19 2.01
CA LEU A 118 -1.97 -9.93 2.48
C LEU A 118 -1.28 -9.20 1.32
N TYR A 119 -1.66 -7.95 1.11
CA TYR A 119 -0.95 -7.06 0.20
C TYR A 119 0.10 -6.24 0.95
N THR A 120 1.30 -6.15 0.39
CA THR A 120 2.39 -5.36 0.96
C THR A 120 3.36 -4.93 -0.13
N THR A 121 4.50 -4.34 0.22
CA THR A 121 5.54 -4.00 -0.75
C THR A 121 6.52 -5.16 -0.96
N GLU A 122 7.19 -5.23 -2.11
CA GLU A 122 8.29 -6.17 -2.37
C GLU A 122 9.40 -6.14 -1.30
N LEU A 123 9.58 -4.99 -0.65
CA LEU A 123 10.53 -4.86 0.45
C LEU A 123 9.99 -5.57 1.70
N PHE A 124 8.75 -5.28 2.09
CA PHE A 124 8.14 -5.84 3.29
C PHE A 124 7.83 -7.34 3.16
N SER A 125 7.59 -7.84 1.95
CA SER A 125 7.36 -9.27 1.71
C SER A 125 8.54 -10.17 2.06
N LYS A 126 9.73 -9.61 2.27
CA LYS A 126 10.92 -10.36 2.69
C LYS A 126 11.01 -10.54 4.22
N PHE A 127 10.17 -9.83 4.96
CA PHE A 127 10.16 -9.82 6.43
C PHE A 127 8.91 -10.47 7.03
N ILE A 128 7.89 -10.71 6.21
CA ILE A 128 6.62 -11.38 6.57
C ILE A 128 6.71 -12.83 6.09
#